data_AF-A0A2R3J5T5-F1
#
_entry.id   AF-A0A2R3J5T5-F1
#
_cell.length_a   1.000
_cell.length_b   1.000
_cell.length_c   1.000
_cell.angle_alpha   90.00
_cell.angle_beta   90.00
_cell.angle_gamma   90.00
#
_symmetry.space_group_name_H-M   'P 1'
#
loop_
_entity.id
_entity.type
_entity.pdbx_description
1 polymer ?
#
loop_
_entity_poly.entity_id
_entity_poly.type
_entity_poly.pdbx_seq_one_letter_code
_entity_poly.pdbx_strand_id
1 'polypeptide(L)'
;MCRVESKPHFGDDFLGEILFDSCRDFQGSKMRYCLREQATHVTLTGIAGAIAPIEECTVTGMVPWPDELLKEAREKARRKGERGEMLF
;
A
#
# COMPACT_ATOMS: atom_id res chain seq x y z
N MET A 1 2.37 3.01 2.03
CA MET A 1 1.63 3.14 0.76
C MET A 1 1.86 4.53 0.20
N CYS A 2 1.68 4.71 -1.10
CA CYS A 2 1.63 6.02 -1.72
C CYS A 2 0.36 6.17 -2.56
N ARG A 3 -0.01 7.42 -2.84
CA ARG A 3 -1.15 7.76 -3.70
C ARG A 3 -0.79 7.57 -5.17
N VAL A 4 -1.78 7.20 -5.95
CA VAL A 4 -1.79 7.23 -7.42
C VAL A 4 -2.81 8.27 -7.82
N GLU A 5 -2.33 9.44 -8.22
CA GLU A 5 -3.17 10.63 -8.46
C GLU A 5 -3.83 10.64 -9.83
N SER A 6 -3.32 9.84 -10.78
CA SER A 6 -3.87 9.72 -12.12
C SER A 6 -3.99 8.27 -12.54
N LYS A 7 -5.10 7.96 -13.23
CA LYS A 7 -5.30 6.67 -13.87
C LYS A 7 -4.22 6.49 -14.95
N PRO A 8 -3.41 5.42 -14.91
CA PRO A 8 -2.46 5.11 -15.96
C PRO A 8 -3.17 4.92 -17.31
N HIS A 9 -2.45 5.11 -18.41
CA HIS A 9 -2.96 4.69 -19.71
C HIS A 9 -2.73 3.19 -19.88
N PHE A 10 -3.81 2.41 -19.95
CA PHE A 10 -3.75 0.95 -20.04
C PHE A 10 -3.61 0.43 -21.50
N GLY A 11 -3.73 1.29 -22.51
CA GLY A 11 -3.71 0.85 -23.91
C GLY A 11 -4.81 -0.20 -24.17
N ASP A 12 -4.40 -1.37 -24.66
CA ASP A 12 -5.31 -2.51 -24.92
C ASP A 12 -5.53 -3.42 -23.70
N ASP A 13 -4.91 -3.13 -22.53
CA ASP A 13 -5.07 -3.92 -21.29
C ASP A 13 -6.36 -3.57 -20.53
N PHE A 14 -7.49 -3.99 -21.10
CA PHE A 14 -8.82 -3.79 -20.52
C PHE A 14 -8.99 -4.44 -19.14
N LEU A 15 -8.35 -5.59 -18.89
CA LEU A 15 -8.41 -6.25 -17.59
C LEU A 15 -7.65 -5.45 -16.53
N GLY A 16 -6.47 -4.92 -16.87
CA GLY A 16 -5.71 -4.01 -16.01
C GLY A 16 -6.52 -2.76 -15.65
N GLU A 17 -7.26 -2.21 -16.60
CA GLU A 17 -8.15 -1.08 -16.39
C GLU A 17 -9.26 -1.39 -15.38
N ILE A 18 -10.00 -2.50 -15.57
CA ILE A 18 -11.05 -2.94 -14.63
C ILE A 18 -10.46 -3.18 -13.24
N LEU A 19 -9.31 -3.84 -13.16
CA LEU A 19 -8.65 -4.12 -11.90
C LEU A 19 -8.30 -2.81 -11.17
N PHE A 20 -7.75 -1.83 -11.87
CA PHE A 20 -7.45 -0.51 -11.30
C PHE A 20 -8.71 0.21 -10.79
N ASP A 21 -9.79 0.19 -11.58
CA ASP A 21 -11.04 0.84 -11.19
C ASP A 21 -11.66 0.17 -9.96
N SER A 22 -11.50 -1.15 -9.80
CA SER A 22 -11.97 -1.90 -8.63
C SER A 22 -11.13 -1.70 -7.35
N CYS A 23 -9.94 -1.08 -7.45
CA CYS A 23 -9.08 -0.83 -6.29
C CYS A 23 -9.69 0.20 -5.32
N ARG A 24 -9.25 0.19 -4.07
CA ARG A 24 -9.74 1.14 -3.06
C ARG A 24 -9.44 2.58 -3.45
N ASP A 25 -10.48 3.41 -3.37
CA ASP A 25 -10.37 4.87 -3.45
C ASP A 25 -10.16 5.46 -2.05
N PHE A 26 -9.28 6.44 -1.97
CA PHE A 26 -9.10 7.28 -0.79
C PHE A 26 -8.95 8.74 -1.25
N GLN A 27 -9.96 9.56 -0.98
CA GLN A 27 -9.99 10.99 -1.31
C GLN A 27 -9.71 11.27 -2.81
N GLY A 28 -10.27 10.45 -3.71
CA GLY A 28 -10.07 10.61 -5.15
C GLY A 28 -8.71 10.16 -5.66
N SER A 29 -7.98 9.37 -4.87
CA SER A 29 -6.73 8.71 -5.29
C SER A 29 -6.81 7.22 -5.02
N LYS A 30 -6.17 6.43 -5.88
CA LYS A 30 -5.96 5.00 -5.59
C LYS A 30 -4.71 4.83 -4.74
N MET A 31 -4.69 3.80 -3.90
CA MET A 31 -3.54 3.49 -3.04
C MET A 31 -2.75 2.32 -3.61
N ARG A 32 -1.41 2.41 -3.55
CA ARG A 32 -0.51 1.31 -3.92
C ARG A 32 0.55 1.03 -2.85
N TYR A 33 1.00 -0.22 -2.81
CA TYR A 33 2.24 -0.60 -2.16
C TYR A 33 3.40 0.15 -2.81
N CYS A 34 4.37 0.54 -1.99
CA CYS A 34 5.55 1.30 -2.39
C CYS A 34 6.72 0.94 -1.48
N LEU A 35 7.94 1.33 -1.86
CA LEU A 35 9.08 1.26 -0.96
C LEU A 35 8.88 2.22 0.22
N ARG A 36 9.60 1.97 1.33
CA ARG A 36 9.41 2.70 2.59
C ARG A 36 9.69 4.20 2.41
N GLU A 37 10.74 4.51 1.69
CA GLU A 37 11.21 5.85 1.36
C GLU A 37 10.24 6.63 0.45
N GLN A 38 9.29 5.95 -0.19
CA GLN A 38 8.26 6.56 -1.05
C GLN A 38 6.92 6.69 -0.33
N ALA A 39 6.80 6.14 0.88
CA ALA A 39 5.52 6.06 1.56
C ALA A 39 5.08 7.44 2.05
N THR A 40 3.81 7.76 1.80
CA THR A 40 3.14 8.96 2.33
C THR A 40 2.03 8.62 3.30
N HIS A 41 1.49 7.40 3.22
CA HIS A 41 0.38 6.94 4.07
C HIS A 41 0.65 5.57 4.68
N VAL A 42 0.13 5.38 5.89
CA VAL A 42 -0.06 4.08 6.53
C VAL A 42 -1.46 3.58 6.20
N THR A 43 -1.57 2.28 5.91
CA THR A 43 -2.86 1.62 5.71
C THR A 43 -2.96 0.41 6.61
N LEU A 44 -4.07 0.26 7.32
CA LEU A 44 -4.38 -0.92 8.10
C LEU A 44 -5.48 -1.72 7.40
N THR A 45 -5.30 -3.04 7.39
CA THR A 45 -6.27 -4.00 6.86
C THR A 45 -6.70 -4.92 7.99
N GLY A 46 -8.00 -5.20 8.11
CA GLY A 46 -8.57 -5.96 9.21
C GLY A 46 -10.06 -5.67 9.42
N ILE A 47 -10.57 -5.89 10.63
CA ILE A 47 -11.99 -5.68 10.99
C ILE A 47 -12.42 -4.22 10.77
N ALA A 48 -11.54 -3.27 11.05
CA ALA A 48 -11.67 -1.89 10.63
C ALA A 48 -10.45 -1.54 9.76
N GLY A 49 -10.71 -1.02 8.55
CA GLY A 49 -9.67 -0.43 7.71
C GLY A 49 -9.36 0.99 8.15
N ALA A 50 -8.11 1.41 8.04
CA ALA A 50 -7.71 2.79 8.28
C ALA A 50 -6.67 3.23 7.24
N ILE A 51 -6.71 4.51 6.87
CA ILE A 51 -5.72 5.16 6.03
C ILE A 51 -5.38 6.49 6.71
N ALA A 52 -4.11 6.73 7.00
CA ALA A 52 -3.64 7.94 7.66
C ALA A 52 -2.31 8.43 7.05
N PRO A 53 -2.09 9.75 6.96
CA PRO A 53 -0.78 10.30 6.59
C PRO A 53 0.30 9.87 7.58
N ILE A 54 1.52 9.58 7.10
CA ILE A 54 2.62 9.12 7.95
C ILE A 54 3.05 10.20 8.95
N GLU A 55 2.99 11.46 8.55
CA GLU A 55 3.30 12.63 9.38
C GLU A 55 2.36 12.77 10.60
N GLU A 56 1.16 12.21 10.54
CA GLU A 56 0.20 12.19 11.66
C GLU A 56 0.37 10.93 12.53
N CYS A 57 1.19 9.97 12.10
CA CYS A 57 1.37 8.70 12.79
C CYS A 57 2.52 8.76 13.78
N THR A 58 2.28 8.27 15.00
CA THR A 58 3.33 8.05 16.00
C THR A 58 3.53 6.55 16.23
N VAL A 59 4.77 6.07 16.11
CA VAL A 59 5.11 4.69 16.47
C VAL A 59 5.27 4.61 17.99
N THR A 60 4.36 3.92 18.67
CA THR A 60 4.34 3.80 20.13
C THR A 60 5.08 2.56 20.66
N GLY A 61 5.47 1.65 19.77
CA GLY A 61 6.18 0.42 20.11
C GLY A 61 6.18 -0.57 18.95
N MET A 62 6.80 -1.72 19.18
CA MET A 62 6.84 -2.84 18.23
C MET A 62 6.32 -4.09 18.94
N VAL A 63 5.56 -4.91 18.22
CA VAL A 63 5.16 -6.23 18.73
C VAL A 63 6.41 -7.12 18.80
N PRO A 64 6.67 -7.84 19.90
CA PRO A 64 7.86 -8.67 20.05
C PRO A 64 7.72 -9.98 19.25
N TRP A 65 7.82 -9.87 17.93
CA TRP A 65 7.85 -11.02 17.03
C TRP A 65 9.26 -11.60 16.93
N PRO A 66 9.39 -12.93 16.73
CA PRO A 66 10.64 -13.57 16.37
C PRO A 66 11.32 -12.92 15.16
N ASP A 67 12.66 -12.85 15.17
CA ASP A 67 13.45 -12.21 14.11
C ASP A 67 13.17 -12.76 12.71
N GLU A 68 12.94 -14.07 12.59
CA GLU A 68 12.62 -14.70 11.31
C GLU A 68 11.28 -14.23 10.75
N LEU A 69 10.26 -14.05 11.61
CA LEU A 69 8.97 -13.50 11.20
C LEU A 69 9.09 -12.04 10.78
N LEU A 70 9.92 -11.25 11.49
CA LEU A 70 10.21 -9.88 11.10
C LEU A 70 10.92 -9.81 9.75
N LYS A 71 11.89 -10.70 9.50
CA LYS A 71 12.63 -10.77 8.24
C LYS A 71 11.72 -11.15 7.08
N GLU A 72 10.88 -12.16 7.25
CA GLU A 72 9.91 -12.58 6.24
C GLU A 72 8.91 -11.45 5.93
N ALA A 73 8.35 -10.80 6.96
CA ALA A 73 7.42 -9.69 6.79
C ALA A 73 8.06 -8.51 6.04
N ARG A 74 9.31 -8.17 6.36
CA ARG A 74 10.08 -7.12 5.68
C ARG A 74 10.32 -7.46 4.21
N GLU A 75 10.73 -8.69 3.91
CA GLU A 75 10.97 -9.13 2.53
C GLU A 75 9.68 -9.12 1.70
N LYS A 76 8.56 -9.58 2.29
CA LYS A 76 7.24 -9.51 1.66
C LYS A 76 6.84 -8.06 1.38
N ALA A 77 7.02 -7.16 2.33
CA ALA A 77 6.73 -5.74 2.16
C ALA A 77 7.58 -5.11 1.04
N ARG A 78 8.89 -5.43 1.00
CA ARG A 78 9.81 -4.98 -0.06
C ARG A 78 9.32 -5.39 -1.44
N ARG A 79 9.03 -6.68 -1.65
CA ARG A 79 8.55 -7.20 -2.96
C ARG A 79 7.27 -6.52 -3.43
N LYS A 80 6.31 -6.29 -2.53
CA LYS A 80 5.08 -5.56 -2.85
C LYS A 80 5.36 -4.13 -3.25
N GLY A 81 6.28 -3.47 -2.55
CA GLY A 81 6.72 -2.11 -2.84
C GLY A 81 7.37 -1.98 -4.21
N GLU A 82 8.27 -2.91 -4.57
CA GLU A 82 8.96 -2.95 -5.86
C GLU A 82 8.00 -3.14 -7.04
N ARG A 83 6.95 -3.94 -6.84
CA ARG A 83 5.92 -4.19 -7.85
C ARG A 83 4.87 -3.08 -7.95
N GLY A 84 4.82 -2.16 -6.99
CA GLY A 84 3.79 -1.13 -6.96
C GLY A 84 2.38 -1.71 -6.88
N GLU A 85 2.19 -2.87 -6.24
CA GLU A 85 0.91 -3.58 -6.22
C GLU A 85 -0.23 -2.66 -5.72
N MET A 86 -1.39 -2.68 -6.37
CA MET A 86 -2.52 -1.88 -5.94
C MET A 86 -3.14 -2.43 -4.65
N LEU A 87 -3.71 -1.55 -3.83
CA LEU A 87 -4.45 -1.96 -2.64
C LEU A 87 -5.92 -2.27 -3.01
N PHE A 88 -6.28 -3.54 -2.90
CA PHE A 88 -7.65 -4.07 -3.03
C PHE A 88 -8.36 -4.10 -1.66
#